data_AF-A0AAE8LYZ3-F1
#
_entry.id   AF-A0AAE8LYZ3-F1
#
_cell.length_a   1.000
_cell.length_b   1.000
_cell.length_c   1.000
_cell.angle_alpha   90.00
_cell.angle_beta   90.00
_cell.angle_gamma   90.00
#
_symmetry.space_group_name_H-M   'P 1'
#
loop_
_entity.id
_entity.type
_entity.pdbx_description
1 polymer ?
#
loop_
_entity_poly.entity_id
_entity_poly.type
_entity_poly.pdbx_seq_one_letter_code
_entity_poly.pdbx_strand_id
1 'polypeptide(L)'
;MSSLFCCSSIEPYRPKFLSHQSKFNNFMAWASFPKESSPEGDINVSNVTPSFAVQLVRQVNFGALESKRYFIPTDSTESGFLEITEGDLIQANFQKVNTYKNYRCQGHNKFFEVNIYQKNPVNEHHWRANIARPAGSIDL
;
A
#
# COMPACT_ATOMS: atom_id res chain seq x y z
N MET A 1 -16.73 -2.70 -4.14
CA MET A 1 -15.45 -3.39 -4.45
C MET A 1 -14.90 -2.77 -5.72
N SER A 2 -13.58 -2.56 -5.80
CA SER A 2 -12.95 -2.06 -7.02
C SER A 2 -11.69 -2.86 -7.32
N SER A 3 -11.46 -3.12 -8.60
CA SER A 3 -10.28 -3.86 -9.06
C SER A 3 -8.98 -3.17 -8.64
N LEU A 4 -7.97 -3.95 -8.28
CA LEU A 4 -6.63 -3.46 -7.92
C LEU A 4 -5.86 -2.94 -9.13
N PHE A 5 -6.00 -3.64 -10.27
CA PHE A 5 -5.42 -3.26 -11.54
C PHE A 5 -6.51 -3.11 -12.61
N CYS A 6 -6.21 -2.35 -13.65
CA CYS A 6 -7.15 -2.12 -14.76
C CYS A 6 -7.31 -3.34 -15.67
N CYS A 7 -6.31 -4.22 -15.76
CA CYS A 7 -6.33 -5.48 -16.51
C CYS A 7 -5.16 -6.37 -16.09
N SER A 8 -4.98 -7.52 -16.75
CA SER A 8 -3.86 -8.44 -16.54
C SER A 8 -2.53 -7.99 -17.17
N SER A 9 -2.54 -7.04 -18.10
CA SER A 9 -1.36 -6.54 -18.82
C SER A 9 -0.62 -5.45 -18.02
N ILE A 10 -0.24 -5.77 -16.77
CA ILE A 10 0.57 -4.90 -15.91
C ILE A 10 2.04 -5.31 -16.04
N GLU A 11 2.88 -4.38 -16.44
CA GLU A 11 4.31 -4.61 -16.61
C GLU A 11 5.17 -3.71 -15.71
N PRO A 12 6.34 -4.19 -15.25
CA PRO A 12 7.27 -3.35 -14.52
C PRO A 12 7.74 -2.14 -15.33
N TYR A 13 7.72 -0.95 -14.71
CA TYR A 13 8.25 0.27 -15.32
C TYR A 13 9.66 0.53 -14.79
N ARG A 14 10.66 0.41 -15.69
CA ARG A 14 12.11 0.52 -15.39
C ARG A 14 12.56 -0.50 -14.32
N PRO A 15 12.68 -1.78 -14.67
CA PRO A 15 12.98 -2.84 -13.71
C PRO A 15 14.35 -2.63 -13.05
N LYS A 16 14.34 -2.29 -11.75
CA LYS A 16 15.50 -2.38 -10.87
C LYS A 16 15.25 -3.48 -9.83
N PHE A 17 16.30 -4.23 -9.51
CA PHE A 17 16.27 -5.17 -8.40
C PHE A 17 16.43 -4.40 -7.09
N LEU A 18 15.57 -4.68 -6.11
CA LEU A 18 15.50 -3.93 -4.85
C LEU A 18 15.58 -4.88 -3.64
N SER A 19 16.00 -4.36 -2.49
CA SER A 19 16.16 -5.11 -1.22
C SER A 19 14.88 -5.81 -0.73
N HIS A 20 13.70 -5.41 -1.20
CA HIS A 20 12.40 -5.99 -0.86
C HIS A 20 11.69 -6.65 -2.04
N GLN A 21 12.44 -7.12 -3.03
CA GLN A 21 11.91 -7.75 -4.24
C GLN A 21 10.86 -8.84 -3.95
N SER A 22 11.11 -9.69 -2.95
CA SER A 22 10.19 -10.77 -2.57
C SER A 22 8.83 -10.24 -2.13
N LYS A 23 8.80 -9.17 -1.32
CA LYS A 23 7.55 -8.53 -0.86
C LYS A 23 6.75 -7.97 -2.04
N PHE A 24 7.43 -7.32 -2.99
CA PHE A 24 6.78 -6.83 -4.21
C PHE A 24 6.23 -7.98 -5.06
N ASN A 25 7.01 -9.04 -5.28
CA ASN A 25 6.57 -10.18 -6.07
C ASN A 25 5.36 -10.88 -5.45
N ASN A 26 5.37 -11.10 -4.14
CA ASN A 26 4.27 -11.74 -3.41
C ASN A 26 2.98 -10.92 -3.52
N PHE A 27 3.08 -9.60 -3.33
CA PHE A 27 1.94 -8.70 -3.49
C PHE A 27 1.40 -8.71 -4.92
N MET A 28 2.27 -8.59 -5.93
CA MET A 28 1.84 -8.58 -7.34
C MET A 28 1.21 -9.91 -7.78
N ALA A 29 1.71 -11.04 -7.26
CA ALA A 29 1.13 -12.36 -7.52
C ALA A 29 -0.29 -12.47 -6.94
N TRP A 30 -0.47 -12.05 -5.68
CA TRP A 30 -1.78 -12.04 -5.03
C TRP A 30 -2.76 -11.02 -5.66
N ALA A 31 -2.26 -9.84 -6.02
CA ALA A 31 -3.06 -8.75 -6.58
C ALA A 31 -3.39 -8.94 -8.07
N SER A 32 -3.02 -10.08 -8.67
CA SER A 32 -3.24 -10.36 -10.09
C SER A 32 -4.70 -10.14 -10.50
N PHE A 33 -4.90 -9.43 -11.61
CA PHE A 33 -6.25 -9.17 -12.13
C PHE A 33 -6.99 -10.50 -12.40
N PRO A 34 -8.29 -10.63 -12.06
CA PRO A 34 -9.25 -9.57 -11.69
C PRO A 34 -9.39 -9.28 -10.18
N LYS A 35 -8.32 -9.34 -9.38
CA LYS A 35 -8.43 -9.11 -7.93
C LYS A 35 -9.14 -7.79 -7.59
N GLU A 36 -10.18 -7.91 -6.79
CA GLU A 36 -10.87 -6.79 -6.14
C GLU A 36 -10.67 -6.88 -4.63
N SER A 37 -10.74 -5.73 -3.98
CA SER A 37 -10.78 -5.65 -2.53
C SER A 37 -11.63 -4.45 -2.10
N SER A 38 -11.92 -4.40 -0.81
CA SER A 38 -12.49 -3.26 -0.11
C SER A 38 -11.83 -3.21 1.26
N PRO A 39 -11.57 -2.01 1.83
CA PRO A 39 -11.12 -1.95 3.21
C PRO A 39 -12.15 -2.65 4.10
N GLU A 40 -11.66 -3.61 4.89
CA GLU A 40 -12.43 -4.18 5.99
C GLU A 40 -12.41 -3.17 7.14
N GLY A 41 -13.56 -2.90 7.76
CA GLY A 41 -13.68 -1.89 8.81
C GLY A 41 -12.88 -2.23 10.06
N ASP A 42 -12.45 -1.19 10.80
CA ASP A 42 -11.73 -1.22 12.11
C ASP A 42 -11.04 -2.55 12.46
N ILE A 43 -10.10 -2.97 11.61
CA ILE A 43 -9.20 -4.06 11.95
C ILE A 43 -8.17 -3.49 12.91
N ASN A 44 -8.08 -4.04 14.11
CA ASN A 44 -6.99 -3.71 15.03
C ASN A 44 -5.66 -4.27 14.50
N VAL A 45 -5.05 -3.55 13.55
CA VAL A 45 -3.76 -3.90 12.92
C VAL A 45 -2.65 -4.04 13.97
N SER A 46 -2.79 -3.38 15.12
CA SER A 46 -1.89 -3.52 16.27
C SER A 46 -1.78 -4.96 16.81
N ASN A 47 -2.85 -5.74 16.73
CA ASN A 47 -2.90 -7.14 17.19
C ASN A 47 -2.46 -8.14 16.13
N VAL A 48 -2.35 -7.71 14.88
CA VAL A 48 -1.87 -8.57 13.79
C VAL A 48 -0.34 -8.52 13.79
N THR A 49 0.30 -9.63 13.44
CA THR A 49 1.76 -9.80 13.41
C THR A 49 2.48 -9.36 12.12
N PRO A 50 1.91 -8.60 11.15
CA PRO A 50 2.59 -8.43 9.88
C PRO A 50 3.78 -7.48 10.06
N SER A 51 4.96 -7.95 9.64
CA SER A 51 6.20 -7.19 9.69
C SER A 51 6.27 -6.05 8.66
N PHE A 52 5.30 -5.96 7.75
CA PHE A 52 5.23 -4.94 6.72
C PHE A 52 3.81 -4.71 6.21
N ALA A 53 3.60 -3.57 5.57
CA ALA A 53 2.41 -3.26 4.79
C ALA A 53 2.82 -2.79 3.39
N VAL A 54 1.86 -2.83 2.46
CA VAL A 54 2.03 -2.44 1.07
C VAL A 54 1.06 -1.31 0.77
N GLN A 55 1.54 -0.25 0.14
CA GLN A 55 0.69 0.80 -0.42
C GLN A 55 0.66 0.64 -1.93
N LEU A 56 -0.54 0.56 -2.50
CA LEU A 56 -0.78 0.63 -3.93
C LEU A 56 -1.32 2.01 -4.27
N VAL A 57 -0.58 2.74 -5.08
CA VAL A 57 -0.96 4.04 -5.60
C VAL A 57 -1.28 3.89 -7.08
N ARG A 58 -2.42 4.43 -7.52
CA ARG A 58 -2.83 4.47 -8.93
C ARG A 58 -2.81 5.89 -9.44
N GLN A 59 -2.23 6.07 -10.62
CA GLN A 59 -2.20 7.33 -11.35
C GLN A 59 -2.60 7.11 -12.81
N VAL A 60 -3.14 8.15 -13.42
CA VAL A 60 -3.33 8.21 -14.88
C VAL A 60 -2.31 9.16 -15.47
N ASN A 61 -1.62 8.72 -16.54
CA ASN A 61 -0.71 9.57 -17.32
C ASN A 61 0.37 10.33 -16.50
N PHE A 62 0.96 9.72 -15.46
CA PHE A 62 1.89 10.37 -14.52
C PHE A 62 1.35 11.64 -13.81
N GLY A 63 0.04 11.87 -13.87
CA GLY A 63 -0.61 13.05 -13.35
C GLY A 63 -1.27 12.81 -11.99
N ALA A 64 -2.56 13.14 -11.92
CA ALA A 64 -3.34 13.06 -10.69
C ALA A 64 -3.41 11.63 -10.14
N LEU A 65 -3.38 11.55 -8.80
CA LEU A 65 -3.64 10.34 -8.05
C LEU A 65 -5.12 9.98 -8.20
N GLU A 66 -5.39 8.76 -8.66
CA GLU A 66 -6.76 8.23 -8.73
C GLU A 66 -7.15 7.49 -7.47
N SER A 67 -6.22 6.71 -6.92
CA SER A 67 -6.46 5.97 -5.70
C SER A 67 -5.18 5.66 -4.96
N LYS A 68 -5.35 5.45 -3.65
CA LYS A 68 -4.30 5.06 -2.72
C LYS A 68 -4.92 4.04 -1.77
N ARG A 69 -4.36 2.85 -1.74
CA ARG A 69 -4.90 1.70 -1.02
C ARG A 69 -3.78 1.03 -0.24
N TYR A 70 -4.13 0.43 0.90
CA TYR A 70 -3.17 -0.10 1.85
C TYR A 70 -3.48 -1.55 2.18
N PHE A 71 -2.45 -2.38 2.27
CA PHE A 71 -2.59 -3.81 2.41
C PHE A 71 -1.61 -4.36 3.44
N ILE A 72 -2.05 -5.30 4.25
CA ILE A 72 -1.18 -6.08 5.15
C ILE A 72 -1.24 -7.56 4.75
N PRO A 73 -0.12 -8.30 4.81
CA PRO A 73 -0.15 -9.74 4.62
C PRO A 73 -0.91 -10.40 5.77
N THR A 74 -1.70 -11.42 5.47
CA THR A 74 -2.35 -12.28 6.47
C THR A 74 -1.46 -13.50 6.73
N ASP A 75 -1.39 -13.96 7.99
CA ASP A 75 -0.61 -15.15 8.39
C ASP A 75 -1.19 -16.49 7.86
N SER A 76 -2.26 -16.42 7.06
CA SER A 76 -2.88 -17.55 6.38
C SER A 76 -1.88 -18.27 5.46
N THR A 77 -1.98 -19.60 5.38
CA THR A 77 -1.15 -20.49 4.55
C THR A 77 -1.18 -20.16 3.05
N GLU A 78 -2.21 -19.45 2.60
CA GLU A 78 -2.24 -18.78 1.30
C GLU A 78 -1.78 -17.33 1.52
N SER A 79 -0.77 -16.87 0.77
CA SER A 79 -0.20 -15.50 0.86
C SER A 79 -1.22 -14.41 0.51
N GLY A 80 -2.23 -14.26 1.36
CA GLY A 80 -3.31 -13.33 1.27
C GLY A 80 -2.87 -11.96 1.76
N PHE A 81 -3.55 -10.94 1.25
CA PHE A 81 -3.44 -9.60 1.77
C PHE A 81 -4.84 -9.09 2.10
N LEU A 82 -4.88 -8.28 3.14
CA LEU A 82 -6.08 -7.64 3.65
C LEU A 82 -5.96 -6.14 3.43
N GLU A 83 -7.01 -5.54 2.86
CA GLU A 83 -7.04 -4.10 2.68
C GLU A 83 -7.43 -3.41 3.98
N ILE A 84 -6.64 -2.40 4.35
CA ILE A 84 -6.81 -1.61 5.57
C ILE A 84 -6.85 -0.11 5.22
N THR A 85 -7.20 0.71 6.20
CA THR A 85 -7.21 2.16 6.03
C THR A 85 -5.84 2.78 6.33
N GLU A 86 -5.65 4.02 5.89
CA GLU A 86 -4.46 4.80 6.27
C GLU A 86 -4.39 5.05 7.78
N GLY A 87 -5.56 5.24 8.42
CA GLY A 87 -5.66 5.43 9.86
C GLY A 87 -5.12 4.24 10.63
N ASP A 88 -5.38 3.02 10.16
CA ASP A 88 -4.90 1.79 10.80
C ASP A 88 -3.38 1.66 10.75
N LEU A 89 -2.76 2.06 9.63
CA LEU A 89 -1.30 2.09 9.51
C LEU A 89 -0.65 3.07 10.47
N ILE A 90 -1.25 4.25 10.62
CA ILE A 90 -0.76 5.29 11.54
C ILE A 90 -0.90 4.80 12.98
N GLN A 91 -2.07 4.26 13.34
CA GLN A 91 -2.32 3.71 14.68
C GLN A 91 -1.36 2.57 15.02
N ALA A 92 -1.04 1.70 14.05
CA ALA A 92 -0.10 0.60 14.24
C ALA A 92 1.38 0.98 14.03
N ASN A 93 1.70 2.28 13.89
CA ASN A 93 3.05 2.82 13.79
C ASN A 93 3.89 2.26 12.62
N PHE A 94 3.26 2.12 11.45
CA PHE A 94 3.94 1.77 10.20
C PHE A 94 4.57 3.01 9.55
N GLN A 95 5.81 2.87 9.08
CA GLN A 95 6.54 3.93 8.41
C GLN A 95 6.93 3.52 7.00
N LYS A 96 6.84 4.46 6.05
CA LYS A 96 7.23 4.24 4.66
C LYS A 96 8.73 3.97 4.58
N VAL A 97 9.09 2.82 4.03
CA VAL A 97 10.48 2.48 3.74
C VAL A 97 10.89 3.21 2.45
N ASN A 98 12.15 3.61 2.33
CA ASN A 98 12.69 4.25 1.12
C ASN A 98 12.88 3.22 -0.03
N THR A 99 11.82 2.50 -0.38
CA THR A 99 11.80 1.48 -1.43
C THR A 99 10.42 1.46 -2.11
N TYR A 100 10.42 1.51 -3.43
CA TYR A 100 9.19 1.52 -4.23
C TYR A 100 9.42 0.87 -5.59
N LYS A 101 8.34 0.37 -6.18
CA LYS A 101 8.33 -0.15 -7.55
C LYS A 101 7.20 0.44 -8.36
N ASN A 102 7.53 0.78 -9.60
CA ASN A 102 6.57 1.29 -10.55
C ASN A 102 6.19 0.20 -11.53
N TYR A 103 4.91 0.17 -11.86
CA TYR A 103 4.31 -0.67 -12.88
C TYR A 103 3.44 0.20 -13.77
N ARG A 104 3.18 -0.25 -14.99
CA ARG A 104 2.29 0.45 -15.91
C ARG A 104 1.39 -0.52 -16.67
N CYS A 105 0.26 0.01 -17.11
CA CYS A 105 -0.57 -0.59 -18.13
C CYS A 105 -0.58 0.35 -19.34
N GLN A 106 -0.03 -0.11 -20.46
CA GLN A 106 0.01 0.69 -21.69
C GLN A 106 -1.40 0.87 -22.28
N GLY A 107 -2.20 -0.19 -22.33
CA GLY A 107 -3.54 -0.17 -22.94
C GLY A 107 -4.53 0.81 -22.29
N HIS A 108 -4.35 1.11 -21.00
CA HIS A 108 -5.23 2.04 -20.26
C HIS A 108 -4.50 3.33 -19.82
N ASN A 109 -3.24 3.51 -20.21
CA ASN A 109 -2.37 4.61 -19.77
C ASN A 109 -2.36 4.83 -18.24
N LYS A 110 -2.31 3.73 -17.48
CA LYS A 110 -2.31 3.74 -16.02
C LYS A 110 -0.92 3.43 -15.47
N PHE A 111 -0.59 4.07 -14.37
CA PHE A 111 0.64 3.87 -13.61
C PHE A 111 0.30 3.43 -12.20
N PHE A 112 1.11 2.52 -11.67
CA PHE A 112 0.94 1.97 -10.35
C PHE A 112 2.27 2.06 -9.62
N GLU A 113 2.28 2.74 -8.47
CA GLU A 113 3.42 2.75 -7.57
C GLU A 113 3.09 1.85 -6.38
N VAL A 114 3.96 0.87 -6.13
CA VAL A 114 3.89 -0.05 -5.00
C VAL A 114 4.99 0.35 -4.02
N ASN A 115 4.60 0.71 -2.80
CA ASN A 115 5.53 1.08 -1.73
C ASN A 115 5.45 0.09 -0.57
N ILE A 116 6.54 -0.03 0.18
CA ILE A 116 6.59 -0.86 1.39
C ILE A 116 6.61 0.03 2.63
N TYR A 117 5.83 -0.35 3.63
CA TYR A 117 5.84 0.21 4.97
C TYR A 117 6.30 -0.87 5.94
N GLN A 118 6.99 -0.49 7.02
CA GLN A 118 7.41 -1.39 8.09
C GLN A 118 7.00 -0.84 9.44
N LYS A 119 6.60 -1.74 10.35
CA LYS A 119 6.29 -1.39 11.73
C LYS A 119 7.58 -0.91 12.42
N ASN A 120 7.54 0.28 13.01
CA ASN A 120 8.67 0.78 13.77
C ASN A 120 8.54 0.33 15.25
N PRO A 121 9.46 -0.51 15.77
CA PRO A 121 9.36 -1.00 17.14
C PRO A 121 9.71 0.04 18.21
N VAL A 122 10.33 1.16 17.85
CA VAL A 122 10.92 2.12 18.81
C VAL A 122 9.92 3.17 19.28
N ASN A 123 8.81 3.35 18.57
CA ASN A 123 7.94 4.52 18.72
C ASN A 123 6.59 4.26 19.43
N GLU A 124 6.49 3.26 20.32
CA GLU A 124 5.26 3.04 21.11
C GLU A 124 4.97 4.20 22.10
N HIS A 125 5.99 4.96 22.50
CA HIS A 125 5.86 6.01 23.52
C HIS A 125 5.74 7.46 23.01
N HIS A 126 5.92 7.75 21.71
CA HIS A 126 6.01 9.12 21.17
C HIS A 126 4.83 9.55 20.26
N TRP A 127 3.66 8.94 20.39
CA TRP A 127 2.51 9.19 19.50
C TRP A 127 1.89 10.60 19.58
N ARG A 128 2.37 11.50 20.46
CA ARG A 128 1.76 12.83 20.70
C ARG A 128 2.61 14.07 20.42
N ALA A 129 3.78 13.97 19.81
CA ALA A 129 4.64 15.15 19.67
C ALA A 129 4.63 15.84 18.29
N ASN A 130 4.11 15.24 17.21
CA ASN A 130 4.12 15.90 15.90
C ASN A 130 3.06 15.36 14.94
N ILE A 131 1.78 15.50 15.31
CA ILE A 131 0.72 15.51 14.29
C ILE A 131 0.84 16.85 13.58
N ALA A 132 1.63 16.89 12.50
CA ALA A 132 1.44 17.91 11.48
C ALA A 132 -0.02 17.81 11.04
N ARG A 133 -0.76 18.89 11.28
CA ARG A 133 -2.21 19.01 11.04
C ARG A 133 -2.59 18.47 9.66
N PRO A 134 -3.74 17.79 9.51
CA PRO A 134 -4.29 17.48 8.19
C PRO A 134 -4.42 18.77 7.37
N ALA A 135 -3.96 18.74 6.11
CA ALA A 135 -4.08 19.84 5.16
C ALA A 135 -5.54 19.98 4.68
N GLY A 136 -6.44 20.35 5.59
CA GLY A 136 -7.88 20.43 5.34
C GLY A 136 -8.64 21.49 6.15
N SER A 137 -7.95 22.40 6.84
CA SER A 137 -8.59 23.58 7.45
C SER A 137 -7.82 24.84 7.07
N ILE A 138 -8.21 25.42 5.95
CA ILE A 138 -8.02 26.85 5.70
C ILE A 138 -9.31 27.49 6.20
N ASP A 139 -9.23 28.15 7.36
CA ASP A 139 -10.26 29.07 7.82
C ASP A 139 -10.07 30.38 7.02
N LEU A 140 -11.18 30.92 6.49
CA LEU A 140 -11.26 32.19 5.78
C LEU A 140 -11.21 33.36 6.76
#